data_AF-A0A914QIM7-F1
#
_entry.id   AF-A0A914QIM7-F1
#
_cell.length_a   1.000
_cell.length_b   1.000
_cell.length_c   1.000
_cell.angle_alpha   90.00
_cell.angle_beta   90.00
_cell.angle_gamma   90.00
#
_symmetry.space_group_name_H-M   'P 1'
#
loop_
_entity.id
_entity.type
_entity.pdbx_description
1 polymer ?
#
loop_
_entity_poly.entity_id
_entity_poly.type
_entity_poly.pdbx_seq_one_letter_code
_entity_poly.pdbx_strand_id
1 'polypeptide(L)'
;MLSFYSLMTVILNLFILKAVCSSNDPINSKYEIGTEIVTASIRKIQDSCIFNNDLLFMHRIAFHETTDGNDLMNIWNTEKGRSGIWQNNASVLEILQNSTNSLTENQRIAVSEELQINITDFNWESGDLEIPLNSAAVARMFISTFENSLIPFDLAGQARFWVSL
;
A
#
# COMPACT_ATOMS: atom_id res chain seq x y z
N MET A 1 -22.41 38.95 -43.45
CA MET A 1 -21.75 39.10 -42.13
C MET A 1 -22.44 38.20 -41.11
N LEU A 2 -22.32 36.88 -41.31
CA LEU A 2 -22.84 35.79 -40.46
C LEU A 2 -22.05 34.56 -40.89
N SER A 3 -21.20 34.02 -40.01
CA SER A 3 -20.75 32.60 -40.01
C SER A 3 -19.51 32.36 -39.13
N PHE A 4 -18.88 33.37 -38.53
CA PHE A 4 -17.79 33.12 -37.56
C PHE A 4 -18.29 32.49 -36.25
N TYR A 5 -19.56 32.73 -35.88
CA TYR A 5 -20.18 32.14 -34.69
C TYR A 5 -20.40 30.62 -34.79
N SER A 6 -20.48 30.04 -36.00
CA SER A 6 -20.77 28.61 -36.15
C SER A 6 -19.52 27.72 -36.00
N LEU A 7 -18.31 28.27 -36.19
CA LEU A 7 -17.07 27.49 -36.06
C LEU A 7 -16.59 27.40 -34.61
N MET A 8 -16.81 28.45 -33.80
CA MET A 8 -16.44 28.44 -32.37
C MET A 8 -17.30 27.48 -31.53
N THR A 9 -18.55 27.22 -31.92
CA THR A 9 -19.41 26.28 -31.19
C THR A 9 -19.00 24.83 -31.41
N VAL A 10 -18.44 24.51 -32.59
CA VAL A 10 -17.97 23.14 -32.90
C VAL A 10 -16.65 22.85 -32.18
N ILE A 11 -15.75 23.83 -32.07
CA ILE A 11 -14.48 23.66 -31.34
C ILE A 11 -14.72 23.56 -29.83
N LEU A 12 -15.71 24.29 -29.27
CA LEU A 12 -16.05 24.20 -27.85
C LEU A 12 -16.66 22.84 -27.47
N ASN A 13 -17.35 22.17 -28.40
CA ASN A 13 -17.95 20.84 -28.16
C ASN A 13 -16.98 19.66 -28.36
N LEU A 14 -15.84 19.86 -29.03
CA LEU A 14 -14.82 18.80 -29.12
C LEU A 14 -13.92 18.71 -27.87
N PHE A 15 -13.95 19.72 -26.99
CA PHE A 15 -13.11 19.77 -25.78
C PHE A 15 -13.81 19.27 -24.50
N ILE A 16 -15.12 19.00 -24.53
CA ILE A 16 -15.89 18.65 -23.31
C ILE A 16 -16.01 17.12 -23.08
N LEU A 17 -15.55 16.28 -24.02
CA LEU A 17 -15.64 14.81 -23.88
C LEU A 17 -14.29 14.09 -23.73
N LYS A 18 -13.34 14.71 -23.03
CA LYS A 18 -12.40 13.92 -22.20
C LYS A 18 -13.05 13.69 -20.85
N ALA A 19 -14.06 12.83 -20.82
CA ALA A 19 -14.41 12.12 -19.59
C ALA A 19 -13.18 11.27 -19.26
N VAL A 20 -12.26 11.85 -18.47
CA VAL A 20 -11.23 11.11 -17.76
C VAL A 20 -12.01 10.23 -16.79
N CYS A 21 -12.32 9.00 -17.21
CA CYS A 21 -12.55 7.92 -16.26
C CYS A 21 -11.20 7.65 -15.58
N SER A 22 -10.82 8.50 -14.62
CA SER A 22 -9.87 8.10 -13.59
C SER A 22 -10.66 7.14 -12.71
N SER A 23 -10.73 5.87 -13.09
CA SER A 23 -11.04 4.85 -12.09
C SER A 23 -9.84 4.86 -11.14
N ASN A 24 -10.00 5.50 -9.98
CA ASN A 24 -9.00 5.36 -8.92
C ASN A 24 -8.86 3.86 -8.66
N ASP A 25 -7.63 3.35 -8.80
CA ASP A 25 -7.34 1.94 -8.51
C ASP A 25 -7.77 1.68 -7.06
N PRO A 26 -8.67 0.69 -6.79
CA PRO A 26 -9.20 0.45 -5.45
C PRO A 26 -8.12 0.29 -4.37
N ILE A 27 -6.94 -0.22 -4.71
CA ILE A 27 -5.85 -0.36 -3.74
C ILE A 27 -5.33 0.98 -3.18
N ASN A 28 -5.66 2.10 -3.84
CA ASN A 28 -5.33 3.47 -3.43
C ASN A 28 -6.48 4.19 -2.72
N SER A 29 -7.61 3.51 -2.51
CA SER A 29 -8.78 4.05 -1.83
C SER A 29 -8.85 3.49 -0.41
N LYS A 30 -9.20 4.35 0.55
CA LYS A 30 -9.38 3.94 1.95
C LYS A 30 -10.47 2.89 2.07
N TYR A 31 -10.29 2.00 3.05
CA TYR A 31 -11.31 1.03 3.49
C TYR A 31 -11.66 -0.05 2.47
N GLU A 32 -10.95 -0.10 1.34
CA GLU A 32 -11.04 -1.23 0.41
C GLU A 32 -10.45 -2.48 1.04
N ILE A 33 -11.15 -3.62 0.90
CA ILE A 33 -10.84 -4.88 1.59
C ILE A 33 -11.10 -6.08 0.69
N GLY A 34 -10.70 -7.25 1.15
CA GLY A 34 -10.92 -8.54 0.50
C GLY A 34 -9.70 -9.06 -0.24
N THR A 35 -9.72 -10.35 -0.53
CA THR A 35 -8.59 -11.08 -1.11
C THR A 35 -8.12 -10.49 -2.45
N GLU A 36 -9.02 -9.94 -3.27
CA GLU A 36 -8.68 -9.27 -4.53
C GLU A 36 -7.87 -7.99 -4.30
N ILE A 37 -8.25 -7.18 -3.32
CA ILE A 37 -7.52 -5.96 -2.92
C ILE A 37 -6.15 -6.31 -2.39
N VAL A 38 -6.07 -7.31 -1.50
CA VAL A 38 -4.79 -7.81 -0.96
C VAL A 38 -3.87 -8.30 -2.08
N THR A 39 -4.41 -9.09 -3.00
CA THR A 39 -3.66 -9.62 -4.15
C THR A 39 -3.15 -8.50 -5.04
N ALA A 40 -3.99 -7.51 -5.35
CA ALA A 40 -3.64 -6.37 -6.19
C ALA A 40 -2.56 -5.50 -5.53
N SER A 41 -2.68 -5.19 -4.23
CA SER A 41 -1.66 -4.43 -3.49
C SER A 41 -0.32 -5.16 -3.48
N ILE A 42 -0.32 -6.47 -3.19
CA ILE A 42 0.89 -7.29 -3.16
C ILE A 42 1.53 -7.37 -4.56
N ARG A 43 0.73 -7.56 -5.62
CA ARG A 43 1.23 -7.56 -7.00
C ARG A 43 1.84 -6.21 -7.39
N LYS A 44 1.18 -5.11 -7.03
CA LYS A 44 1.70 -3.76 -7.31
C LYS A 44 3.07 -3.53 -6.68
N ILE A 45 3.28 -3.99 -5.45
CA ILE A 45 4.58 -3.96 -4.78
C ILE A 45 5.58 -4.89 -5.48
N GLN A 46 5.17 -6.10 -5.87
CA GLN A 46 6.06 -7.04 -6.55
C GLN A 46 6.55 -6.52 -7.90
N ASP A 47 5.65 -5.90 -8.66
CA ASP A 47 5.93 -5.36 -9.98
C ASP A 47 6.90 -4.17 -9.92
N SER A 48 7.00 -3.48 -8.78
CA SER A 48 7.99 -2.43 -8.53
C SER A 48 9.43 -2.95 -8.39
N CYS A 49 9.62 -4.25 -8.19
CA CYS A 49 10.94 -4.88 -7.98
C CYS A 49 11.78 -4.30 -6.82
N ILE A 50 11.19 -3.52 -5.90
CA ILE A 50 11.89 -2.93 -4.75
C ILE A 50 12.31 -4.01 -3.74
N PHE A 51 11.48 -5.04 -3.60
CA PHE A 51 11.63 -6.06 -2.56
C PHE A 51 11.80 -7.47 -3.16
N ASN A 52 12.40 -8.36 -2.37
CA ASN A 52 12.49 -9.78 -2.70
C ASN A 52 11.09 -10.43 -2.74
N ASN A 53 10.94 -11.51 -3.52
CA ASN A 53 9.67 -12.21 -3.68
C ASN A 53 9.26 -12.96 -2.39
N ASP A 54 8.23 -12.45 -1.72
CA ASP A 54 7.64 -13.00 -0.50
C ASP A 54 6.10 -12.91 -0.49
N LEU A 55 5.49 -12.95 -1.69
CA LEU A 55 4.05 -12.74 -1.90
C LEU A 55 3.17 -13.60 -0.98
N LEU A 56 3.54 -14.87 -0.84
CA LEU A 56 2.80 -15.82 -0.01
C LEU A 56 2.84 -15.45 1.47
N PHE A 57 3.95 -14.88 1.93
CA PHE A 57 4.09 -14.45 3.31
C PHE A 57 3.22 -13.22 3.58
N MET A 58 3.29 -12.21 2.70
CA MET A 58 2.43 -11.03 2.78
C MET A 58 0.94 -11.36 2.77
N HIS A 59 0.52 -12.33 1.95
CA HIS A 59 -0.85 -12.85 1.95
C HIS A 59 -1.24 -13.52 3.27
N ARG A 60 -0.35 -14.35 3.83
CA ARG A 60 -0.62 -15.05 5.09
C ARG A 60 -0.74 -14.09 6.26
N ILE A 61 0.05 -13.01 6.28
CA ILE A 61 -0.08 -11.96 7.29
C ILE A 61 -1.45 -11.27 7.16
N ALA A 62 -1.82 -10.83 5.96
CA ALA A 62 -3.12 -10.18 5.73
C ALA A 62 -4.30 -11.07 6.16
N PHE A 63 -4.25 -12.36 5.81
CA PHE A 63 -5.26 -13.33 6.22
C PHE A 63 -5.27 -13.56 7.74
N HIS A 64 -4.09 -13.68 8.37
CA HIS A 64 -3.98 -13.92 9.80
C HIS A 64 -4.46 -12.72 10.64
N GLU A 65 -4.04 -11.52 10.26
CA GLU A 65 -4.29 -10.30 11.02
C GLU A 65 -5.74 -9.82 10.89
N THR A 66 -6.32 -9.91 9.68
CA THR A 66 -7.63 -9.30 9.40
C THR A 66 -8.53 -10.14 8.49
N THR A 67 -8.19 -11.39 8.17
CA THR A 67 -8.91 -12.20 7.17
C THR A 67 -9.04 -11.43 5.84
N ASP A 68 -7.91 -10.92 5.33
CA ASP A 68 -7.83 -10.05 4.14
C ASP A 68 -8.68 -8.77 4.27
N GLY A 69 -8.75 -8.20 5.47
CA GLY A 69 -9.52 -7.00 5.79
C GLY A 69 -11.01 -7.24 6.09
N ASN A 70 -11.50 -8.47 6.04
CA ASN A 70 -12.91 -8.78 6.34
C ASN A 70 -13.24 -8.75 7.84
N ASP A 71 -12.23 -8.80 8.72
CA ASP A 71 -12.42 -8.59 10.14
C ASP A 71 -12.45 -7.09 10.49
N LEU A 72 -13.64 -6.50 10.30
CA LEU A 72 -13.88 -5.08 10.52
C LEU A 72 -13.63 -4.63 11.96
N MET A 73 -13.70 -5.54 12.93
CA MET A 73 -13.45 -5.23 14.35
C MET A 73 -11.96 -5.08 14.66
N ASN A 74 -11.09 -5.67 13.86
CA ASN A 74 -9.64 -5.60 14.04
C ASN A 74 -8.98 -4.60 13.08
N ILE A 75 -9.45 -4.48 11.83
CA ILE A 75 -8.78 -3.66 10.80
C ILE A 75 -8.67 -2.15 11.16
N TRP A 76 -9.67 -1.58 11.83
CA TRP A 76 -9.71 -0.16 12.22
C TRP A 76 -9.66 0.06 13.73
N ASN A 77 -9.10 -0.93 14.45
CA ASN A 77 -9.04 -0.87 15.90
C ASN A 77 -7.87 -0.01 16.39
N THR A 78 -8.05 1.30 16.31
CA THR A 78 -7.07 2.29 16.78
C THR A 78 -6.83 2.19 18.29
N GLU A 79 -7.75 1.63 19.08
CA GLU A 79 -7.55 1.36 20.51
C GLU A 79 -6.46 0.33 20.77
N LYS A 80 -6.23 -0.60 19.83
CA LYS A 80 -5.11 -1.55 19.85
C LYS A 80 -3.82 -0.98 19.26
N GLY A 81 -3.84 0.27 18.80
CA GLY A 81 -2.68 0.94 18.19
C GLY A 81 -2.24 0.30 16.87
N ARG A 82 -3.13 -0.41 16.15
CA ARG A 82 -2.87 -1.07 14.87
C ARG A 82 -3.89 -0.63 13.82
N SER A 83 -3.48 -0.54 12.55
CA SER A 83 -4.34 -0.05 11.47
C SER A 83 -4.03 -0.71 10.13
N GLY A 84 -5.09 -0.82 9.31
CA GLY A 84 -5.03 -1.37 7.95
C GLY A 84 -5.00 -2.89 7.91
N ILE A 85 -5.00 -3.45 6.69
CA ILE A 85 -5.10 -4.90 6.46
C ILE A 85 -3.94 -5.67 7.11
N TRP A 86 -2.73 -5.11 7.07
CA TRP A 86 -1.52 -5.71 7.66
C TRP A 86 -1.25 -5.27 9.12
N GLN A 87 -2.20 -4.57 9.76
CA GLN A 87 -2.14 -4.22 11.18
C GLN A 87 -0.84 -3.53 11.64
N ASN A 88 -0.34 -2.62 10.80
CA ASN A 88 0.82 -1.80 11.13
C ASN A 88 0.51 -0.90 12.35
N ASN A 89 1.50 -0.60 13.18
CA ASN A 89 1.36 0.30 14.33
C ASN A 89 2.18 1.59 14.16
N ALA A 90 1.94 2.58 15.03
CA ALA A 90 2.64 3.86 14.99
C ALA A 90 4.16 3.72 15.15
N SER A 91 4.63 2.76 15.97
CA SER A 91 6.06 2.52 16.16
C SER A 91 6.74 1.98 14.90
N VAL A 92 6.08 1.10 14.14
CA VAL A 92 6.57 0.63 12.84
C VAL A 92 6.74 1.81 11.89
N LEU A 93 5.73 2.70 11.82
CA LEU A 93 5.81 3.89 10.99
C LEU A 93 6.96 4.80 11.42
N GLU A 94 7.10 5.05 12.72
CA GLU A 94 8.19 5.88 13.28
C GLU A 94 9.58 5.29 12.96
N ILE A 95 9.75 3.98 13.10
CA ILE A 95 11.00 3.28 12.72
C ILE A 95 11.30 3.54 11.25
N LEU A 96 10.31 3.34 10.37
CA LEU A 96 10.48 3.53 8.94
C LEU A 96 10.61 4.99 8.53
N GLN A 97 10.16 5.97 9.30
CA GLN A 97 10.33 7.39 9.01
C GLN A 97 11.70 7.89 9.47
N ASN A 98 12.16 7.45 10.64
CA ASN A 98 13.35 7.96 11.30
C ASN A 98 14.60 7.09 11.07
N SER A 99 14.48 5.93 10.42
CA SER A 99 15.63 5.07 10.14
C SER A 99 16.70 5.82 9.34
N THR A 100 17.93 5.81 9.85
CA THR A 100 19.14 6.30 9.19
C THR A 100 19.95 5.17 8.55
N ASN A 101 19.45 3.93 8.60
CA ASN A 101 20.05 2.81 7.90
C ASN A 101 19.94 3.03 6.39
N SER A 102 21.05 2.87 5.67
CA SER A 102 21.15 3.13 4.23
C SER A 102 20.22 2.28 3.39
N LEU A 103 20.00 1.01 3.78
CA LEU A 103 19.11 0.10 3.07
C LEU A 103 17.65 0.51 3.26
N THR A 104 17.24 0.86 4.49
CA THR A 104 15.89 1.39 4.74
C THR A 104 15.66 2.71 4.01
N GLU A 105 16.63 3.62 4.00
CA GLU A 105 16.51 4.89 3.26
C GLU A 105 16.37 4.68 1.76
N ASN A 106 17.21 3.83 1.16
CA ASN A 106 17.12 3.51 -0.27
C ASN A 106 15.77 2.87 -0.63
N GLN A 107 15.22 2.02 0.25
CA GLN A 107 13.87 1.47 0.05
C GLN A 107 12.79 2.53 0.14
N ARG A 108 12.89 3.48 1.07
CA ARG A 108 11.96 4.62 1.19
C ARG A 108 11.93 5.43 -0.10
N ILE A 109 13.10 5.75 -0.65
CA ILE A 109 13.25 6.47 -1.92
C ILE A 109 12.61 5.66 -3.06
N ALA A 110 12.95 4.38 -3.18
CA ALA A 110 12.41 3.52 -4.24
C ALA A 110 10.89 3.36 -4.15
N VAL A 111 10.33 3.25 -2.94
CA VAL A 111 8.86 3.22 -2.71
C VAL A 111 8.21 4.53 -3.14
N SER A 112 8.84 5.67 -2.85
CA SER A 112 8.36 6.98 -3.29
C SER A 112 8.37 7.10 -4.82
N GLU A 113 9.45 6.70 -5.47
CA GLU A 113 9.61 6.81 -6.92
C GLU A 113 8.70 5.84 -7.69
N GLU A 114 8.67 4.57 -7.32
CA GLU A 114 7.99 3.52 -8.10
C GLU A 114 6.51 3.35 -7.72
N LEU A 115 6.16 3.57 -6.45
CA LEU A 115 4.79 3.40 -5.95
C LEU A 115 4.06 4.72 -5.72
N GLN A 116 4.76 5.86 -5.84
CA GLN A 116 4.21 7.19 -5.55
C GLN A 116 3.72 7.31 -4.10
N ILE A 117 4.42 6.63 -3.19
CA ILE A 117 4.09 6.58 -1.75
C ILE A 117 5.22 7.22 -0.95
N ASN A 118 4.95 8.38 -0.35
CA ASN A 118 5.92 8.99 0.54
C ASN A 118 5.65 8.65 2.02
N ILE A 119 6.33 7.63 2.53
CA ILE A 119 6.17 7.14 3.90
C ILE A 119 6.54 8.22 4.94
N THR A 120 7.43 9.17 4.61
CA THR A 120 7.81 10.25 5.54
C THR A 120 6.65 11.20 5.85
N ASP A 121 5.66 11.26 4.96
CA ASP A 121 4.53 12.19 5.06
C ASP A 121 3.31 11.52 5.70
N PHE A 122 3.37 10.22 5.93
CA PHE A 122 2.27 9.47 6.53
C PHE A 122 2.01 9.93 7.94
N ASN A 123 0.72 10.14 8.23
CA ASN A 123 0.24 10.41 9.56
C ASN A 123 -0.64 9.23 10.02
N TRP A 124 -0.42 8.80 11.27
CA TRP A 124 -1.21 7.74 11.87
C TRP A 124 -2.70 8.12 11.97
N GLU A 125 -2.98 9.34 12.41
CA GLU A 125 -4.33 9.87 12.67
C GLU A 125 -5.07 10.24 11.38
N SER A 126 -4.35 10.53 10.30
CA SER A 126 -4.97 10.82 8.99
C SER A 126 -5.54 9.56 8.34
N GLY A 127 -5.22 8.36 8.85
CA GLY A 127 -5.67 7.09 8.28
C GLY A 127 -4.94 6.71 6.99
N ASP A 128 -3.70 7.15 6.79
CA ASP A 128 -2.91 6.80 5.59
C ASP A 128 -2.67 5.28 5.48
N LEU A 129 -2.66 4.57 6.60
CA LEU A 129 -2.53 3.10 6.67
C LEU A 129 -3.84 2.36 6.41
N GLU A 130 -4.97 3.08 6.29
CA GLU A 130 -6.27 2.51 5.90
C GLU A 130 -6.37 2.32 4.37
N ILE A 131 -5.40 2.86 3.62
CA ILE A 131 -5.23 2.64 2.20
C ILE A 131 -4.47 1.32 2.01
N PRO A 132 -5.02 0.33 1.29
CA PRO A 132 -4.42 -1.01 1.16
C PRO A 132 -2.97 -1.00 0.68
N LEU A 133 -2.67 -0.26 -0.39
CA LEU A 133 -1.31 -0.20 -0.94
C LEU A 133 -0.31 0.42 0.03
N ASN A 134 -0.72 1.46 0.76
CA ASN A 134 0.11 2.10 1.79
C ASN A 134 0.40 1.13 2.95
N SER A 135 -0.63 0.46 3.44
CA SER A 135 -0.53 -0.54 4.50
C SER A 135 0.42 -1.68 4.10
N ALA A 136 0.29 -2.17 2.87
CA ALA A 136 1.15 -3.21 2.31
C ALA A 136 2.60 -2.75 2.17
N ALA A 137 2.83 -1.52 1.68
CA ALA A 137 4.17 -0.97 1.48
C ALA A 137 4.91 -0.81 2.82
N VAL A 138 4.23 -0.27 3.84
CA VAL A 138 4.78 -0.13 5.20
C VAL A 138 5.11 -1.49 5.79
N ALA A 139 4.19 -2.45 5.74
CA ALA A 139 4.43 -3.79 6.27
C ALA A 139 5.60 -4.48 5.55
N ARG A 140 5.63 -4.41 4.22
CA ARG A 140 6.69 -5.03 3.42
C ARG A 140 8.06 -4.43 3.71
N MET A 141 8.11 -3.11 3.79
CA MET A 141 9.34 -2.38 4.08
C MET A 141 9.83 -2.69 5.51
N PHE A 142 8.93 -2.73 6.49
CA PHE A 142 9.26 -3.13 7.85
C PHE A 142 9.83 -4.56 7.90
N ILE A 143 9.19 -5.53 7.25
CA ILE A 143 9.70 -6.91 7.14
C ILE A 143 11.11 -6.95 6.54
N SER A 144 11.40 -6.08 5.57
CA SER A 144 12.72 -6.02 4.95
C SER A 144 13.82 -5.43 5.83
N THR A 145 13.48 -4.75 6.94
CA THR A 145 14.48 -4.25 7.90
C THR A 145 15.17 -5.37 8.69
N PHE A 146 14.60 -6.57 8.73
CA PHE A 146 15.13 -7.73 9.46
C PHE A 146 16.15 -8.54 8.63
N GLU A 147 17.11 -7.82 8.03
CA GLU A 147 18.12 -8.30 7.08
C GLU A 147 18.71 -9.70 7.41
N ASN A 148 18.91 -10.50 6.35
CA ASN A 148 19.49 -11.86 6.29
C ASN A 148 18.55 -13.05 6.54
N SER A 149 17.28 -12.81 6.83
CA SER A 149 16.30 -13.91 6.90
C SER A 149 15.67 -14.11 5.53
N LEU A 150 16.15 -15.08 4.74
CA LEU A 150 15.33 -15.59 3.64
C LEU A 150 14.01 -16.06 4.26
N ILE A 151 12.92 -15.37 3.93
CA ILE A 151 11.59 -15.75 4.43
C ILE A 151 11.35 -17.19 3.98
N PRO A 152 11.18 -18.15 4.92
CA PRO A 152 11.00 -19.53 4.53
C PRO A 152 9.80 -19.68 3.62
N PHE A 153 9.84 -20.64 2.69
CA PHE A 153 8.69 -20.85 1.80
C PHE A 153 7.57 -21.63 2.49
N ASP A 154 7.94 -22.55 3.39
CA ASP A 154 6.98 -23.40 4.10
C ASP A 154 6.25 -22.64 5.21
N LEU A 155 5.02 -23.07 5.48
CA LEU A 155 4.14 -22.40 6.45
C LEU A 155 4.73 -22.37 7.86
N ALA A 156 5.36 -23.46 8.30
CA ALA A 156 5.93 -23.54 9.64
C ALA A 156 7.15 -22.63 9.80
N GLY A 157 8.00 -22.54 8.77
CA GLY A 157 9.10 -21.61 8.70
C GLY A 157 8.63 -20.15 8.75
N GLN A 158 7.60 -19.79 7.99
CA GLN A 158 7.03 -18.45 8.02
C GLN A 158 6.40 -18.09 9.35
N ALA A 159 5.69 -19.03 9.99
CA ALA A 159 5.13 -18.82 11.32
C ALA A 159 6.23 -18.56 12.37
N ARG A 160 7.32 -19.34 12.33
CA ARG A 160 8.48 -19.12 13.21
C ARG A 160 9.16 -17.78 12.95
N PHE A 161 9.29 -17.40 11.68
CA PHE A 161 9.84 -16.10 11.30
C PHE A 161 8.96 -14.96 11.82
N TRP A 162 7.64 -15.02 11.62
CA TRP A 162 6.69 -14.00 12.09
C TRP A 162 6.76 -13.78 13.60
N VAL A 163 6.84 -14.85 14.40
CA VAL A 163 6.94 -14.75 15.87
C VAL A 163 8.28 -14.19 16.34
N SER A 164 9.31 -14.19 15.48
CA SER A 164 10.63 -13.64 15.80
C SER A 164 10.81 -12.15 15.45
N LEU A 165 9.84 -11.55 14.74
CA LEU A 165 9.78 -10.12 14.43
C LEU A 165 9.34 -9.32 15.66
#